data_AF-A0A4R7D5F5-F1
#
_entry.id   AF-A0A4R7D5F5-F1
#
_cell.length_a   1.000
_cell.length_b   1.000
_cell.length_c   1.000
_cell.angle_alpha   90.00
_cell.angle_beta   90.00
_cell.angle_gamma   90.00
#
_symmetry.space_group_name_H-M   'P 1'
#
loop_
_entity.id
_entity.type
_entity.pdbx_description
1 polymer ?
#
loop_
_entity_poly.entity_id
_entity_poly.type
_entity_poly.pdbx_seq_one_letter_code
_entity_poly.pdbx_strand_id
1 'polypeptide(L)'
;MNKFKGTLVFIISVILLQTSCTKNAEVGIDSEFNELVGTWKMVRGYEYLVENGVKVPGSRSSYEREDLYYFVFHATGDVTTHDVRGIQLDKATYTFDKVGRIINFVERSVKLQFRVVELSSTTLNFTVFIKDGPDESLHDLYFKRSADLQRGR
;
A
#
# COMPACT_ATOMS: atom_id res chain seq x y z
N MET A 1 12.53 -1.82 29.83
CA MET A 1 11.70 -0.65 29.45
C MET A 1 12.48 0.19 28.46
N ASN A 2 12.15 0.13 27.17
CA ASN A 2 12.48 1.17 26.19
C ASN A 2 11.35 1.21 25.14
N LYS A 3 10.81 2.41 24.96
CA LYS A 3 9.62 2.71 24.17
C LYS A 3 9.99 2.78 22.68
N PHE A 4 9.64 1.77 21.89
CA PHE A 4 9.62 1.89 20.41
C PHE A 4 8.18 2.18 19.97
N LYS A 5 7.75 3.43 20.19
CA LYS A 5 6.61 4.03 19.50
C LYS A 5 7.18 4.68 18.22
N GLY A 6 6.76 4.28 17.02
CA GLY A 6 6.96 5.13 15.84
C GLY A 6 7.41 4.52 14.50
N THR A 7 7.43 3.19 14.31
CA THR A 7 7.95 2.61 13.05
C THR A 7 6.91 2.53 11.91
N LEU A 8 5.96 3.47 11.87
CA LEU A 8 5.21 3.81 10.65
C LEU A 8 5.50 5.25 10.19
N VAL A 9 6.25 6.01 10.98
CA VAL A 9 6.74 7.36 10.63
C VAL A 9 8.01 7.27 9.76
N PHE A 10 8.64 6.10 9.66
CA PHE A 10 9.95 5.94 9.01
C PHE A 10 9.94 5.87 7.49
N ILE A 11 8.78 5.87 6.81
CA ILE A 11 8.72 5.98 5.35
C ILE A 11 8.68 7.45 4.89
N ILE A 12 8.54 8.40 5.82
CA ILE A 12 8.41 9.84 5.51
C ILE A 12 9.56 10.60 6.16
N SER A 13 10.73 10.53 5.55
CA SER A 13 11.81 11.50 5.70
C SER A 13 12.72 11.34 4.49
N VAL A 14 13.24 12.45 3.94
CA VAL A 14 14.25 12.51 2.85
C VAL A 14 13.67 12.77 1.45
N ILE A 15 13.28 14.03 1.17
CA ILE A 15 14.08 15.00 0.37
C ILE A 15 13.24 16.25 0.02
N LEU A 16 13.85 17.39 0.32
CA LEU A 16 13.43 18.76 0.00
C LEU A 16 13.57 19.06 -1.50
N LEU A 17 12.67 19.96 -1.96
CA LEU A 17 12.77 20.84 -3.12
C LEU A 17 13.05 20.17 -4.47
N GLN A 18 12.08 20.20 -5.39
CA GLN A 18 12.08 21.17 -6.50
C GLN A 18 10.65 21.43 -7.00
N THR A 19 10.32 22.71 -7.11
CA THR A 19 9.13 23.21 -7.79
C THR A 19 9.27 23.06 -9.30
N SER A 20 8.28 22.50 -9.97
CA SER A 20 7.94 22.86 -11.35
C SER A 20 6.48 22.53 -11.62
N CYS A 21 5.68 23.60 -11.74
CA CYS A 21 4.35 23.55 -12.31
C CYS A 21 4.38 22.87 -13.68
N THR A 22 3.46 21.95 -13.97
CA THR A 22 2.63 22.07 -15.17
C THR A 22 1.45 21.10 -15.18
N LYS A 23 0.30 21.69 -15.49
CA LYS A 23 -0.94 21.13 -16.07
C LYS A 23 -1.73 20.13 -15.22
N ASN A 24 -2.85 20.66 -14.72
CA ASN A 24 -4.06 19.92 -14.36
C ASN A 24 -4.41 18.95 -15.49
N ALA A 25 -4.04 17.68 -15.35
CA ALA A 25 -4.77 16.61 -15.99
C ALA A 25 -6.05 16.47 -15.17
N GLU A 26 -7.19 16.79 -15.78
CA GLU A 26 -8.49 16.35 -15.27
C GLU A 26 -8.39 14.83 -15.11
N VAL A 27 -8.33 14.37 -13.86
CA VAL A 27 -8.38 12.96 -13.51
C VAL A 27 -9.81 12.51 -13.75
N GLY A 28 -10.12 12.23 -15.01
CA GLY A 28 -11.30 11.49 -15.39
C GLY A 28 -11.16 10.09 -14.79
N ILE A 29 -11.92 9.83 -13.73
CA ILE A 29 -12.00 8.54 -13.09
C ILE A 29 -12.93 7.70 -13.97
N ASP A 30 -12.36 6.97 -14.93
CA ASP A 30 -13.05 5.94 -15.70
C ASP A 30 -13.82 5.01 -14.77
N SER A 31 -15.08 4.72 -15.03
CA SER A 31 -15.97 3.89 -14.20
C SER A 31 -15.53 2.41 -14.02
N GLU A 32 -14.28 2.07 -14.33
CA GLU A 32 -13.65 0.75 -14.22
C GLU A 32 -12.98 0.48 -12.85
N PHE A 33 -12.96 1.45 -11.92
CA PHE A 33 -12.34 1.30 -10.58
C PHE A 33 -13.07 0.35 -9.60
N ASN A 34 -14.20 -0.25 -9.98
CA ASN A 34 -15.09 -0.97 -9.05
C ASN A 34 -14.44 -2.16 -8.33
N GLU A 35 -13.40 -2.78 -8.88
CA GLU A 35 -12.82 -3.99 -8.29
C GLU A 35 -12.04 -3.73 -6.99
N LEU A 36 -11.39 -2.57 -6.87
CA LEU A 36 -10.67 -2.18 -5.65
C LEU A 36 -11.58 -1.46 -4.64
N VAL A 37 -12.64 -0.82 -5.10
CA VAL A 37 -13.53 -0.01 -4.25
C VAL A 37 -14.08 -0.84 -3.09
N GLY A 38 -13.87 -0.34 -1.88
CA GLY A 38 -14.28 -0.98 -0.65
C GLY A 38 -13.18 -1.03 0.40
N THR A 39 -13.46 -1.79 1.46
CA THR A 39 -12.59 -1.90 2.63
C THR A 39 -11.84 -3.23 2.63
N TRP A 40 -10.53 -3.15 2.80
CA TRP A 40 -9.59 -4.26 2.77
C TRP A 40 -8.80 -4.28 4.07
N LYS A 41 -8.88 -5.37 4.82
CA LYS A 41 -8.04 -5.59 6.01
C LYS A 41 -6.74 -6.26 5.56
N MET A 42 -5.60 -5.70 5.93
CA MET A 42 -4.33 -6.41 5.80
C MET A 42 -4.33 -7.61 6.75
N VAL A 43 -4.14 -8.81 6.20
CA VAL A 43 -4.11 -10.06 6.99
C VAL A 43 -2.70 -10.58 7.20
N ARG A 44 -1.74 -10.15 6.37
CA ARG A 44 -0.36 -10.64 6.40
C ARG A 44 0.56 -9.74 5.58
N GLY A 45 1.82 -9.61 5.99
CA GLY A 45 2.87 -8.92 5.25
C GLY A 45 4.23 -9.59 5.41
N TYR A 46 5.02 -9.58 4.34
CA TYR A 46 6.40 -10.08 4.32
C TYR A 46 7.34 -9.04 3.73
N GLU A 47 8.54 -8.97 4.29
CA GLU A 47 9.66 -8.18 3.77
C GLU A 47 10.78 -9.13 3.33
N TYR A 48 11.43 -8.79 2.22
CA TYR A 48 12.59 -9.49 1.68
C TYR A 48 13.68 -8.47 1.36
N LEU A 49 14.93 -8.81 1.70
CA LEU A 49 16.10 -8.10 1.20
C LEU A 49 16.34 -8.51 -0.26
N VAL A 50 16.67 -7.52 -1.08
CA VAL A 50 17.02 -7.72 -2.49
C VAL A 50 18.44 -7.23 -2.70
N GLU A 51 19.30 -8.11 -3.20
CA GLU A 51 20.68 -7.80 -3.57
C GLU A 51 20.88 -8.08 -5.06
N ASN A 52 21.35 -7.07 -5.80
CA ASN A 52 21.55 -7.14 -7.25
C ASN A 52 20.29 -7.62 -8.02
N GLY A 53 19.11 -7.20 -7.58
CA GLY A 53 17.83 -7.58 -8.18
C GLY A 53 17.34 -8.99 -7.82
N VAL A 54 18.02 -9.71 -6.93
CA VAL A 54 17.66 -11.06 -6.50
C VAL A 54 17.29 -11.09 -5.02
N LYS A 55 16.18 -11.78 -4.68
CA LYS A 55 15.80 -12.00 -3.27
C LYS A 55 16.90 -12.78 -2.55
N VAL A 56 17.39 -12.26 -1.44
CA VAL A 56 18.39 -12.95 -0.61
C VAL A 56 17.72 -14.15 0.08
N PRO A 57 18.24 -15.38 -0.09
CA PRO A 57 17.69 -16.55 0.59
C PRO A 57 17.72 -16.40 2.11
N GLY A 58 16.61 -16.71 2.78
CA GLY A 58 16.53 -16.62 4.25
C GLY A 58 16.28 -15.23 4.82
N SER A 59 16.30 -14.16 4.01
CA SER A 59 16.04 -12.78 4.47
C SER A 59 14.56 -12.48 4.75
N ARG A 60 13.69 -13.49 4.68
CA ARG A 60 12.24 -13.29 4.76
C ARG A 60 11.87 -12.98 6.20
N SER A 61 11.50 -11.73 6.46
CA SER A 61 10.89 -11.33 7.72
C SER A 61 9.38 -11.29 7.55
N SER A 62 8.65 -12.03 8.40
CA SER A 62 7.22 -11.86 8.53
C SER A 62 6.94 -10.87 9.64
N TYR A 63 6.21 -9.82 9.34
CA TYR A 63 5.62 -9.00 10.37
C TYR A 63 4.19 -9.50 10.58
N GLU A 64 4.01 -10.42 11.53
CA GLU A 64 2.71 -10.73 12.14
C GLU A 64 2.32 -9.56 13.04
N ARG A 65 2.17 -8.37 12.45
CA ARG A 65 1.47 -7.29 13.14
C ARG A 65 0.00 -7.52 12.85
N GLU A 66 -0.58 -8.48 13.57
CA GLU A 66 -1.86 -9.16 13.32
C GLU A 66 -3.08 -8.22 13.18
N ASP A 67 -2.91 -6.91 13.45
CA ASP A 67 -3.98 -5.96 13.66
C ASP A 67 -3.64 -4.55 13.23
N LEU A 68 -3.04 -4.35 12.06
CA LEU A 68 -2.52 -3.02 11.76
C LEU A 68 -3.39 -2.11 10.95
N TYR A 69 -3.76 -2.43 9.70
CA TYR A 69 -4.37 -1.41 8.87
C TYR A 69 -5.51 -1.91 7.99
N TYR A 70 -6.55 -1.07 7.87
CA TYR A 70 -7.55 -1.15 6.81
C TYR A 70 -7.21 -0.16 5.71
N PHE A 71 -7.33 -0.59 4.46
CA PHE A 71 -7.33 0.29 3.30
C PHE A 71 -8.78 0.46 2.85
N VAL A 72 -9.21 1.69 2.67
CA VAL A 72 -10.52 2.02 2.11
C VAL A 72 -10.30 2.73 0.79
N PHE A 73 -10.53 2.02 -0.31
CA PHE A 73 -10.47 2.59 -1.65
C PHE A 73 -11.83 3.17 -1.99
N HIS A 74 -11.87 4.45 -2.30
CA HIS A 74 -13.07 5.18 -2.67
C HIS A 74 -13.21 5.23 -4.19
N ALA A 75 -14.45 5.25 -4.67
CA ALA A 75 -14.73 5.43 -6.10
C ALA A 75 -14.29 6.81 -6.63
N THR A 76 -13.99 7.75 -5.73
CA THR A 76 -13.47 9.09 -6.04
C THR A 76 -11.96 9.11 -6.31
N GLY A 77 -11.29 7.94 -6.35
CA GLY A 77 -9.83 7.87 -6.57
C GLY A 77 -9.00 8.22 -5.33
N ASP A 78 -9.63 8.30 -4.16
CA ASP A 78 -8.94 8.45 -2.87
C ASP A 78 -8.77 7.08 -2.19
N VAL A 79 -7.70 6.90 -1.43
CA VAL A 79 -7.50 5.77 -0.53
C VAL A 79 -7.17 6.28 0.87
N THR A 80 -7.83 5.75 1.89
CA THR A 80 -7.55 6.06 3.29
C THR A 80 -7.10 4.84 4.05
N THR A 81 -6.10 5.01 4.91
CA THR A 81 -5.62 3.96 5.81
C THR A 81 -6.14 4.20 7.22
N HIS A 82 -6.55 3.14 7.90
CA HIS A 82 -7.05 3.23 9.28
C HIS A 82 -6.38 2.19 10.15
N ASP A 83 -6.16 2.49 11.44
CA ASP A 83 -5.79 1.46 12.41
C ASP A 83 -6.97 0.50 12.70
N VAL A 84 -6.72 -0.55 13.50
CA VAL A 84 -7.78 -1.51 13.86
C VAL A 84 -8.95 -0.94 14.66
N ARG A 85 -8.78 0.24 15.26
CA ARG A 85 -9.85 0.95 15.97
C ARG A 85 -10.66 1.85 15.04
N GLY A 86 -10.31 1.89 13.74
CA GLY A 86 -10.95 2.72 12.74
C GLY A 86 -10.45 4.17 12.76
N ILE A 87 -9.31 4.45 13.40
CA ILE A 87 -8.71 5.79 13.38
C ILE A 87 -7.98 5.95 12.05
N GLN A 88 -8.38 6.95 11.24
CA GLN A 88 -7.68 7.28 10.01
C GLN A 88 -6.24 7.71 10.33
N LEU A 89 -5.27 7.09 9.67
CA LEU A 89 -3.85 7.36 9.81
C LEU A 89 -3.33 8.19 8.66
N ASP A 90 -3.80 7.89 7.46
CA ASP A 90 -3.30 8.51 6.23
C ASP A 90 -4.37 8.59 5.14
N LYS A 91 -4.12 9.46 4.15
CA LYS A 91 -4.91 9.61 2.93
C LYS A 91 -3.99 9.89 1.74
N ALA A 92 -4.14 9.09 0.69
CA ALA A 92 -3.51 9.31 -0.61
C ALA A 92 -4.58 9.32 -1.71
N THR A 93 -4.21 9.79 -2.90
CA THR A 93 -4.96 9.45 -4.12
C THR A 93 -4.39 8.18 -4.74
N TYR A 94 -5.19 7.45 -5.50
CA TYR A 94 -4.74 6.28 -6.24
C TYR A 94 -5.25 6.25 -7.67
N THR A 95 -4.45 5.63 -8.54
CA THR A 95 -4.91 5.14 -9.84
C THR A 95 -4.63 3.64 -9.95
N PHE A 96 -5.41 2.94 -10.77
CA PHE A 96 -5.26 1.51 -11.00
C PHE A 96 -5.25 1.23 -12.50
N ASP A 97 -4.10 0.76 -12.98
CA ASP A 97 -3.97 0.18 -14.32
C ASP A 97 -4.29 -1.31 -14.23
N LYS A 98 -5.47 -1.68 -14.72
CA LYS A 98 -5.97 -3.06 -14.72
C LYS A 98 -5.17 -3.97 -15.65
N VAL A 99 -4.70 -3.45 -16.79
CA VAL A 99 -3.96 -4.24 -17.78
C VAL A 99 -2.55 -4.53 -17.27
N GLY A 100 -1.87 -3.49 -16.79
CA GLY A 100 -0.54 -3.60 -16.18
C GLY A 100 -0.55 -4.24 -14.79
N ARG A 101 -1.72 -4.33 -14.15
CA ARG A 101 -1.90 -4.73 -12.75
C ARG A 101 -1.06 -3.86 -11.80
N ILE A 102 -1.16 -2.55 -11.97
CA ILE A 102 -0.38 -1.57 -11.21
C ILE A 102 -1.30 -0.62 -10.47
N ILE A 103 -1.08 -0.45 -9.18
CA ILE A 103 -1.68 0.62 -8.38
C ILE A 103 -0.61 1.69 -8.16
N ASN A 104 -0.95 2.96 -8.43
CA ASN A 104 -0.09 4.08 -8.10
C ASN A 104 -0.74 4.88 -6.97
N PHE A 105 -0.04 5.09 -5.87
CA PHE A 105 -0.44 6.00 -4.80
C PHE A 105 0.30 7.32 -4.92
N VAL A 106 -0.40 8.42 -4.68
CA VAL A 106 0.19 9.75 -4.59
C VAL A 106 -0.22 10.39 -3.26
N GLU A 107 0.77 10.63 -2.40
CA GLU A 107 0.57 11.27 -1.10
C GLU A 107 1.54 12.46 -0.99
N ARG A 108 1.03 13.69 -0.92
CA ARG A 108 1.82 14.92 -0.67
C ARG A 108 3.15 15.03 -1.47
N SER A 109 3.16 14.54 -2.71
CA SER A 109 4.28 14.46 -3.69
C SER A 109 5.09 13.17 -3.72
N VAL A 110 4.89 12.25 -2.78
CA VAL A 110 5.45 10.89 -2.83
C VAL A 110 4.61 10.05 -3.77
N LYS A 111 5.24 9.35 -4.71
CA LYS A 111 4.60 8.39 -5.61
C LYS A 111 5.08 6.99 -5.27
N LEU A 112 4.16 6.11 -4.90
CA LEU A 112 4.44 4.71 -4.66
C LEU A 112 3.73 3.86 -5.71
N GLN A 113 4.44 2.88 -6.25
CA GLN A 113 3.90 1.97 -7.26
C GLN A 113 3.88 0.55 -6.71
N PHE A 114 2.73 -0.10 -6.84
CA PHE A 114 2.47 -1.44 -6.33
C PHE A 114 2.04 -2.33 -7.49
N ARG A 115 2.63 -3.52 -7.57
CA ARG A 115 2.19 -4.54 -8.52
C ARG A 115 1.15 -5.43 -7.86
N VAL A 116 -0.03 -5.52 -8.47
CA VAL A 116 -1.10 -6.42 -8.05
C VAL A 116 -0.78 -7.83 -8.54
N VAL A 117 -0.52 -8.71 -7.58
CA VAL A 117 -0.27 -10.14 -7.83
C VAL A 117 -1.61 -10.86 -7.98
N GLU A 118 -2.57 -10.53 -7.12
CA GLU A 118 -3.90 -11.12 -7.09
C GLU A 118 -4.94 -10.05 -6.77
N LEU A 119 -6.06 -10.07 -7.51
CA LEU A 119 -7.25 -9.28 -7.21
C LEU A 119 -8.48 -10.13 -7.53
N SER A 120 -9.33 -10.30 -6.53
CA SER A 120 -10.65 -10.92 -6.64
C SER A 120 -11.65 -10.12 -5.82
N SER A 121 -12.91 -10.57 -5.76
CA SER A 121 -13.91 -9.91 -4.93
C SER A 121 -13.62 -9.96 -3.42
N THR A 122 -12.73 -10.87 -2.97
CA THR A 122 -12.46 -11.16 -1.55
C THR A 122 -10.99 -11.01 -1.16
N THR A 123 -10.07 -11.08 -2.13
CA THR A 123 -8.63 -11.11 -1.90
C THR A 123 -7.93 -10.06 -2.75
N LEU A 124 -6.98 -9.35 -2.14
CA LEU A 124 -6.08 -8.42 -2.80
C LEU A 124 -4.66 -8.71 -2.31
N ASN A 125 -3.74 -8.95 -3.22
CA ASN A 125 -2.32 -9.11 -2.93
C ASN A 125 -1.54 -8.15 -3.83
N PHE A 126 -0.69 -7.34 -3.22
CA PHE A 126 0.24 -6.51 -3.96
C PHE A 126 1.64 -6.57 -3.39
N THR A 127 2.60 -6.40 -4.30
CA THR A 127 4.01 -6.32 -4.00
C THR A 127 4.48 -4.89 -4.25
N VAL A 128 5.21 -4.32 -3.30
CA VAL A 128 5.91 -3.04 -3.44
C VAL A 128 7.40 -3.24 -3.45
N PHE A 129 8.07 -2.45 -4.27
CA PHE A 129 9.50 -2.29 -4.27
C PHE A 129 9.83 -0.94 -3.65
N ILE A 130 10.50 -0.95 -2.49
CA ILE A 130 10.95 0.26 -1.82
C ILE A 130 12.46 0.30 -1.92
N LYS A 131 12.98 1.39 -2.50
CA LYS A 131 14.41 1.68 -2.53
C LYS A 131 14.71 2.72 -1.47
N ASP A 132 15.48 2.35 -0.45
CA ASP A 132 15.90 3.25 0.62
C ASP A 132 17.43 3.35 0.63
N GLY A 133 17.97 4.37 -0.04
CA GLY A 133 19.41 4.54 -0.17
C GLY A 133 20.08 3.42 -1.02
N PRO A 134 21.20 2.82 -0.56
CA PRO A 134 21.85 1.71 -1.24
C PRO A 134 21.10 0.38 -1.09
N ASP A 135 20.15 0.30 -0.16
CA ASP A 135 19.47 -0.93 0.20
C ASP A 135 18.11 -1.02 -0.53
N GLU A 136 17.79 -2.21 -1.01
CA GLU A 136 16.57 -2.49 -1.75
C GLU A 136 15.74 -3.55 -1.01
N SER A 137 14.48 -3.23 -0.73
CA SER A 137 13.55 -4.14 -0.05
C SER A 137 12.27 -4.33 -0.86
N LEU A 138 11.80 -5.57 -0.86
CA LEU A 138 10.53 -5.95 -1.47
C LEU A 138 9.55 -6.30 -0.36
N HIS A 139 8.33 -5.75 -0.41
CA HIS A 139 7.27 -6.12 0.52
C HIS A 139 6.08 -6.75 -0.22
N ASP A 140 5.69 -7.95 0.21
CA ASP A 140 4.47 -8.62 -0.24
C ASP A 140 3.38 -8.42 0.81
N LEU A 141 2.25 -7.83 0.41
CA LEU A 141 1.17 -7.42 1.31
C LEU A 141 -0.15 -8.07 0.88
N TYR A 142 -0.78 -8.76 1.84
CA TYR A 142 -1.96 -9.60 1.60
C TYR A 142 -3.15 -9.04 2.36
N PHE A 143 -4.27 -8.91 1.65
CA PHE A 143 -5.49 -8.31 2.14
C PHE A 143 -6.68 -9.20 1.88
N LYS A 144 -7.64 -9.15 2.80
CA LYS A 144 -8.98 -9.71 2.63
C LYS A 144 -10.00 -8.60 2.71
N ARG A 145 -11.09 -8.72 1.94
CA ARG A 145 -12.20 -7.78 2.05
C ARG A 145 -12.81 -7.88 3.43
N SER A 146 -13.07 -6.73 4.06
CA SER A 146 -13.48 -6.70 5.47
C SER A 146 -14.81 -7.41 5.72
N ALA A 147 -15.75 -7.33 4.77
CA ALA A 147 -17.05 -7.98 4.85
C ALA A 147 -16.93 -9.52 4.96
N ASP A 148 -15.93 -10.13 4.30
CA ASP A 148 -15.71 -11.57 4.34
C ASP A 148 -15.12 -12.05 5.68
N LEU A 149 -14.45 -11.15 6.41
CA LEU A 149 -13.94 -11.44 7.76
C LEU A 149 -15.05 -11.44 8.81
N GLN A 150 -16.17 -10.77 8.57
CA GLN A 150 -17.32 -10.78 9.47
C GLN A 150 -18.20 -12.02 9.32
N ARG A 151 -18.09 -12.75 8.20
CA ARG A 151 -18.90 -13.95 7.91
C ARG A 151 -18.49 -15.23 8.65
N GLY A 152 -17.51 -15.15 9.56
CA GLY A 152 -16.91 -16.31 10.23
C GLY A 152 -16.90 -16.25 11.76
N ARG A 153 -17.90 -15.64 12.40
CA ARG A 153 -18.10 -15.73 13.86
C ARG A 153 -19.44 -16.36 14.18
#